data_AF-A0A2G9S2N5-F1
#
_entry.id   AF-A0A2G9S2N5-F1
#
_cell.length_a   1.000
_cell.length_b   1.000
_cell.length_c   1.000
_cell.angle_alpha   90.00
_cell.angle_beta   90.00
_cell.angle_gamma   90.00
#
_symmetry.space_group_name_H-M   'P 1'
#
loop_
_entity.id
_entity.type
_entity.pdbx_description
1 polymer ?
#
loop_
_entity_poly.entity_id
_entity_poly.type
_entity_poly.pdbx_seq_one_letter_code
_entity_poly.pdbx_strand_id
1 'polypeptide(L)'
;EARLALKTYISFIQQTISDPEKVQGRLHKDDKNLAMNACKAKNEWLENNKNATTQDFIDQKLQLESTMQSVFTKLNTPRTETGKFKR
;
A
#
# COMPACT_ATOMS: atom_id res chain seq x y z
N GLU A 1 -12.83 -12.14 11.07
CA GLU A 1 -12.72 -11.78 9.63
C GLU A 1 -11.88 -10.52 9.39
N ALA A 2 -12.11 -9.41 10.11
CA ALA A 2 -11.36 -8.16 9.90
C ALA A 2 -9.82 -8.30 10.01
N ARG A 3 -9.31 -9.10 10.96
CA ARG A 3 -7.88 -9.41 11.08
C ARG A 3 -7.31 -10.08 9.82
N LEU A 4 -8.05 -11.02 9.23
CA LEU A 4 -7.66 -11.71 8.01
C LEU A 4 -7.68 -10.72 6.83
N ALA A 5 -8.70 -9.87 6.74
CA ALA A 5 -8.78 -8.84 5.70
C ALA A 5 -7.57 -7.90 5.74
N LEU A 6 -7.12 -7.47 6.92
CA LEU A 6 -5.91 -6.67 7.07
C LEU A 6 -4.66 -7.44 6.62
N LYS A 7 -4.50 -8.70 7.04
CA LYS A 7 -3.37 -9.56 6.60
C LYS A 7 -3.34 -9.74 5.08
N THR A 8 -4.48 -10.06 4.47
CA THR A 8 -4.61 -10.21 3.02
C THR A 8 -4.26 -8.92 2.30
N TYR A 9 -4.70 -7.76 2.81
CA TYR A 9 -4.39 -6.48 2.21
C TYR A 9 -2.89 -6.13 2.29
N ILE A 10 -2.26 -6.39 3.43
CA ILE A 10 -0.79 -6.25 3.59
C ILE A 10 -0.05 -7.11 2.56
N SER A 11 -0.41 -8.39 2.45
CA SER A 11 0.21 -9.31 1.48
C SER A 11 -0.02 -8.85 0.04
N PHE A 12 -1.20 -8.33 -0.28
CA PHE A 12 -1.50 -7.78 -1.61
C PHE A 12 -0.62 -6.59 -1.95
N ILE A 13 -0.43 -5.66 -1.01
CA ILE A 13 0.45 -4.50 -1.21
C ILE A 13 1.89 -4.95 -1.43
N GLN A 14 2.40 -5.83 -0.56
CA GLN A 14 3.77 -6.34 -0.64
C GLN A 14 4.04 -7.03 -1.99
N GLN A 15 3.10 -7.84 -2.46
CA GLN A 15 3.18 -8.45 -3.79
C GLN A 15 3.16 -7.40 -4.89
N THR A 16 2.23 -6.44 -4.83
CA THR A 16 2.08 -5.41 -5.87
C THR A 16 3.32 -4.53 -6.01
N ILE A 17 3.96 -4.11 -4.91
CA ILE A 17 5.14 -3.23 -4.97
C ILE A 17 6.45 -3.99 -5.28
N SER A 18 6.47 -5.30 -5.00
CA SER A 18 7.62 -6.17 -5.29
C SER A 18 7.57 -6.73 -6.71
N ASP A 19 6.38 -6.80 -7.30
CA ASP A 19 6.15 -7.27 -8.65
C ASP A 19 6.57 -6.19 -9.69
N PRO A 20 7.66 -6.40 -10.43
CA PRO A 20 8.12 -5.44 -11.43
C PRO A 20 7.14 -5.29 -12.60
N GLU A 21 6.34 -6.31 -12.93
CA GLU A 21 5.32 -6.24 -13.97
C GLU A 21 4.12 -5.39 -13.55
N LYS A 22 3.79 -5.37 -12.26
CA LYS A 22 2.74 -4.49 -11.71
C LYS A 22 3.23 -3.06 -11.58
N VAL A 23 4.45 -2.88 -11.08
CA VAL A 23 5.01 -1.54 -10.85
C VAL A 23 5.44 -0.87 -12.16
N GLN A 24 5.97 -1.62 -13.13
CA GLN A 24 6.46 -1.12 -14.42
C GLN A 24 7.40 0.11 -14.29
N GLY A 25 8.16 0.19 -13.19
CA GLY A 25 9.01 1.34 -12.88
C GLY A 25 8.28 2.64 -12.50
N ARG A 26 6.96 2.61 -12.25
CA ARG A 26 6.15 3.79 -11.87
C ARG A 26 6.35 4.23 -10.42
N LEU A 27 6.76 3.32 -9.54
CA LEU A 27 7.03 3.64 -8.13
C LEU A 27 8.51 3.91 -7.92
N HIS A 28 8.80 5.05 -7.30
CA HIS A 28 10.13 5.39 -6.85
C HIS A 28 10.52 4.58 -5.62
N LYS A 29 11.82 4.58 -5.29
CA LYS A 29 12.35 3.92 -4.10
C LYS A 29 11.63 4.39 -2.83
N ASP A 30 11.33 5.68 -2.72
CA ASP A 30 10.64 6.24 -1.56
C ASP A 30 9.20 5.74 -1.44
N ASP A 31 8.48 5.59 -2.56
CA ASP A 31 7.13 5.03 -2.57
C ASP A 31 7.11 3.56 -2.15
N LYS A 32 8.08 2.78 -2.64
CA LYS A 32 8.26 1.38 -2.25
C LYS A 32 8.60 1.27 -0.77
N ASN A 33 9.51 2.10 -0.27
CA ASN A 33 9.89 2.15 1.14
C ASN A 33 8.71 2.54 2.03
N LEU A 34 7.92 3.54 1.62
CA LEU A 34 6.72 3.97 2.34
C LEU A 34 5.73 2.80 2.48
N ALA A 35 5.41 2.11 1.38
CA ALA A 35 4.51 0.97 1.38
C ALA A 35 5.05 -0.19 2.23
N MET A 36 6.35 -0.52 2.09
CA MET A 36 7.01 -1.59 2.84
C MET A 36 6.99 -1.30 4.35
N ASN A 37 7.31 -0.06 4.74
CA ASN A 37 7.31 0.37 6.14
C ASN A 37 5.90 0.37 6.74
N ALA A 38 4.90 0.83 5.98
CA ALA A 38 3.50 0.79 6.41
C ALA A 38 3.03 -0.66 6.64
N CYS A 39 3.31 -1.57 5.71
CA CYS A 39 3.02 -2.99 5.84
C CYS A 39 3.72 -3.62 7.05
N LYS A 40 5.00 -3.31 7.27
CA LYS A 40 5.76 -3.79 8.43
C LYS A 40 5.15 -3.32 9.74
N ALA A 41 4.84 -2.02 9.86
CA ALA A 41 4.21 -1.46 11.04
C ALA A 41 2.85 -2.10 11.35
N LYS A 42 2.03 -2.39 10.32
CA LYS A 42 0.75 -3.10 10.51
C LYS A 42 0.93 -4.55 10.95
N ASN A 43 1.93 -5.25 10.40
CA ASN A 43 2.25 -6.61 10.85
C ASN A 43 2.72 -6.64 12.31
N GLU A 44 3.60 -5.72 12.71
CA GLU A 44 4.03 -5.59 14.10
C GLU A 44 2.85 -5.29 15.03
N TRP A 45 1.94 -4.40 14.61
CA TRP A 45 0.71 -4.13 15.35
C TRP A 45 -0.17 -5.39 15.47
N LEU A 46 -0.32 -6.18 14.41
CA LEU A 46 -1.10 -7.43 14.40
C LEU A 46 -0.53 -8.51 15.34
N GLU A 47 0.78 -8.54 15.53
CA GLU A 47 1.45 -9.50 16.43
C GLU A 47 1.31 -9.08 17.91
N ASN A 48 1.40 -7.78 18.18
CA ASN A 48 1.30 -7.22 19.52
C ASN A 48 -0.15 -7.08 20.02
N ASN A 49 -1.13 -6.92 19.12
CA ASN A 49 -2.52 -6.63 19.47
C ASN A 49 -3.46 -7.81 19.13
N LYS A 50 -3.19 -8.98 19.74
CA LYS A 50 -3.96 -10.21 19.48
C LYS A 50 -5.44 -10.12 19.90
N ASN A 51 -5.75 -9.27 20.88
CA ASN A 51 -7.08 -9.07 21.46
C ASN A 51 -7.74 -7.76 20.99
N ALA A 52 -7.23 -7.15 19.91
CA ALA A 52 -7.86 -5.95 19.34
C ALA A 52 -9.29 -6.23 18.88
N THR A 53 -10.12 -5.19 18.91
CA THR A 53 -11.51 -5.29 18.49
C THR A 53 -11.62 -5.31 16.96
N THR A 54 -12.79 -5.72 16.45
CA THR A 54 -13.10 -5.64 15.02
C THR A 54 -12.92 -4.21 14.47
N GLN A 55 -13.32 -3.20 15.24
CA GLN A 55 -13.18 -1.80 14.85
C GLN A 55 -11.71 -1.40 14.71
N ASP A 56 -10.85 -1.80 15.65
CA ASP A 56 -9.41 -1.53 15.57
C ASP A 56 -8.82 -2.10 14.27
N PHE A 57 -9.18 -3.34 13.89
CA PHE A 57 -8.70 -3.92 12.63
C PHE A 57 -9.18 -3.14 11.39
N ILE A 58 -10.41 -2.61 11.42
CA ILE A 58 -10.96 -1.78 10.35
C ILE A 58 -10.19 -0.47 10.26
N ASP A 59 -9.95 0.20 11.39
CA ASP A 59 -9.22 1.47 11.43
C ASP A 59 -7.77 1.30 10.97
N GLN A 60 -7.12 0.21 11.37
CA GLN A 60 -5.77 -0.14 10.90
C GLN A 60 -5.74 -0.38 9.39
N LYS A 61 -6.78 -1.00 8.83
CA LYS A 61 -6.93 -1.19 7.38
C LYS A 61 -7.13 0.15 6.67
N LEU A 62 -8.02 1.01 7.15
CA LEU A 62 -8.27 2.34 6.58
C LEU A 62 -7.02 3.22 6.60
N GLN A 63 -6.25 3.17 7.68
CA GLN A 63 -4.98 3.91 7.77
C GLN A 63 -3.94 3.39 6.75
N LEU A 64 -3.90 2.07 6.53
CA LEU A 64 -3.04 1.49 5.50
C LEU A 64 -3.51 1.87 4.10
N GLU A 65 -4.82 1.82 3.83
CA GLU A 65 -5.43 2.25 2.56
C GLU A 65 -5.13 3.72 2.24
N SER A 66 -5.26 4.61 3.23
CA SER A 66 -4.94 6.03 3.08
C SER A 66 -3.47 6.26 2.72
N THR A 67 -2.55 5.55 3.39
CA THR A 67 -1.12 5.60 3.08
C THR A 67 -0.86 5.12 1.64
N MET A 68 -1.50 4.01 1.27
CA MET A 68 -1.34 3.36 -0.03
C MET A 68 -2.05 4.09 -1.17
N GLN A 69 -3.00 4.97 -0.88
CA GLN A 69 -3.72 5.75 -1.88
C GLN A 69 -2.74 6.53 -2.76
N SER A 70 -1.72 7.14 -2.16
CA SER A 70 -0.66 7.87 -2.89
C SER A 70 0.12 6.97 -3.86
N VAL A 71 0.47 5.75 -3.41
CA VAL A 71 1.22 4.75 -4.18
C VAL A 71 0.37 4.19 -5.32
N PHE A 72 -0.88 3.82 -5.05
CA PHE A 72 -1.80 3.32 -6.07
C PHE A 72 -2.20 4.40 -7.08
N THR A 73 -2.30 5.66 -6.65
CA THR A 73 -2.51 6.78 -7.58
C THR A 73 -1.37 6.86 -8.58
N LYS A 74 -0.11 6.81 -8.13
CA LYS A 74 1.07 6.79 -9.01
C LYS A 74 1.11 5.56 -9.95
N LEU A 75 0.68 4.39 -9.46
CA LEU A 75 0.59 3.18 -10.29
C LEU A 75 -0.49 3.30 -11.37
N ASN A 76 -1.68 3.80 -11.01
CA ASN A 76 -2.84 3.86 -11.91
C ASN A 76 -2.82 5.07 -12.83
N THR A 77 -2.06 6.12 -12.49
CA THR A 77 -1.89 7.26 -13.39
C THR A 77 -1.16 6.76 -14.64
N PRO A 78 -1.81 6.78 -15.82
CA PRO A 78 -1.11 6.43 -17.06
C PRO A 78 0.07 7.38 -17.22
N ARG A 79 1.16 6.88 -17.82
CA ARG A 79 2.30 7.71 -18.23
C ARG A 79 1.79 8.72 -19.26
N THR A 80 1.19 9.81 -18.79
CA THR A 80 0.92 10.97 -19.63
C THR A 80 2.28 11.63 -19.80
N GLU A 81 2.76 11.60 -21.03
CA GLU A 81 3.91 12.38 -21.46
C GLU A 81 3.63 13.86 -21.14
N THR A 82 4.09 14.33 -19.98
CA THR A 82 4.30 15.76 -19.77
C THR A 82 5.51 16.15 -20.61
N GLY A 83 5.30 16.31 -21.91
CA GLY A 83 6.38 16.54 -22.85
C GLY A 83 5.96 16.63 -24.31
N LYS A 84 5.02 17.52 -24.64
CA LYS A 84 4.98 18.40 -25.85
C LYS A 84 3.56 18.93 -26.12
N PHE A 85 3.08 19.83 -25.26
CA PHE A 85 2.24 20.93 -25.73
C PHE A 85 3.11 22.18 -25.79
N LYS A 86 3.83 22.35 -26.90
CA LYS A 86 4.32 23.65 -27.33
C LYS A 86 3.86 23.80 -28.77
N ARG A 87 2.75 24.53 -28.92
CA ARG A 87 2.32 25.11 -30.20
C ARG A 87 3.38 26.10 -30.69
#